data_AF-A7HIZ1-F1
#
_entry.id   AF-A7HIZ1-F1
#
_cell.length_a   1.000
_cell.length_b   1.000
_cell.length_c   1.000
_cell.angle_alpha   90.00
_cell.angle_beta   90.00
_cell.angle_gamma   90.00
#
_symmetry.space_group_name_H-M   'P 1'
#
loop_
_entity.id
_entity.type
_entity.pdbx_description
1 polymer ?
#
loop_
_entity_poly.entity_id
_entity_poly.type
_entity_poly.pdbx_seq_one_letter_code
_entity_poly.pdbx_strand_id
1 'polypeptide(L)'
;MSSRGEKILSLLKERISRQQWESWFIDFTVKSVIENHVIFEVGNMFIKGYIEKKFDKIIRKVLYEVLGPNSTYEIVYAQVQKDEVANNDNGALVRKRPVLITPVSSRYTFSNFVVEEFNQLAYTILLESAKKLGTFNPIFIYSKAGMGKTHLVQAFGNYLLENDPDIRFAYLTSEAFMNELIAKLKAGTVEEFREKYRKKVDVLVIDDIQFLAGKKGVQIELFHTFNTLYEAGKQIIVCSDRSPKELKDFQDRVISRFQMGVVVEIKNPSVEAMYRIAKKIVEDEKADISDDILNYVAKHFKGSIRILKGAIIKLIAYKSMYKDLDVATARLILKDFLTEEEENHEQNDIISIVARYFKLSKEDLLSNKKSKNIVVARHLAMYILSTKFQMSSRKIATLLKKSHPTVLNGIKATENRLENDPEIRQILKLIEDNLAQMVGKALS
;
A
#
# COMPACT_ATOMS: atom_id res chain seq x y z
N MET A 1 -16.21 35.16 4.09
CA MET A 1 -16.36 34.66 2.71
C MET A 1 -17.55 35.37 2.08
N SER A 2 -17.48 35.79 0.82
CA SER A 2 -18.55 36.57 0.18
C SER A 2 -19.80 35.70 -0.03
N SER A 3 -21.00 36.25 0.20
CA SER A 3 -22.31 35.59 -0.04
C SER A 3 -22.44 34.93 -1.43
N ARG A 4 -21.66 35.40 -2.41
CA ARG A 4 -21.59 34.84 -3.77
C ARG A 4 -20.81 33.53 -3.84
N GLY A 5 -19.74 33.36 -3.07
CA GLY A 5 -18.91 32.15 -3.08
C GLY A 5 -19.64 30.91 -2.56
N GLU A 6 -20.40 31.07 -1.47
CA GLU A 6 -21.22 30.00 -0.90
C GLU A 6 -22.33 29.55 -1.87
N LYS A 7 -22.95 30.51 -2.56
CA LYS A 7 -23.96 30.23 -3.59
C LYS A 7 -23.38 29.43 -4.77
N ILE A 8 -22.16 29.75 -5.20
CA ILE A 8 -21.47 29.03 -6.29
C ILE A 8 -21.19 27.58 -5.87
N LEU A 9 -20.68 27.35 -4.65
CA LEU A 9 -20.41 25.99 -4.15
C LEU A 9 -21.68 25.17 -3.99
N SER A 10 -22.78 25.76 -3.50
CA SER A 10 -24.07 25.09 -3.37
C SER A 10 -24.60 24.61 -4.73
N LEU A 11 -24.60 25.49 -5.74
CA LEU A 11 -25.06 25.15 -7.09
C LEU A 11 -24.18 24.10 -7.78
N LEU A 12 -22.87 24.12 -7.54
CA LEU A 12 -21.97 23.09 -8.03
C LEU A 12 -22.28 21.73 -7.38
N LYS A 13 -22.59 21.71 -6.08
CA LYS A 13 -22.93 20.50 -5.34
C LYS A 13 -24.25 19.86 -5.78
N GLU A 14 -25.20 20.67 -6.24
CA GLU A 14 -26.45 20.17 -6.82
C GLU A 14 -26.28 19.61 -8.24
N ARG A 15 -25.33 20.15 -9.03
CA ARG A 15 -25.12 19.79 -10.45
C ARG A 15 -24.11 18.67 -10.66
N ILE A 16 -23.33 18.33 -9.65
CA ILE A 16 -22.33 17.25 -9.67
C ILE A 16 -22.88 16.09 -8.84
N SER A 17 -22.78 14.87 -9.34
CA SER A 17 -23.31 13.71 -8.60
C SER A 17 -22.57 13.53 -7.27
N ARG A 18 -23.26 13.02 -6.26
CA ARG A 18 -22.70 12.80 -4.91
C ARG A 18 -21.37 12.03 -4.94
N GLN A 19 -21.30 10.96 -5.74
CA GLN A 19 -20.09 10.16 -5.90
C GLN A 19 -18.93 10.96 -6.52
N GLN A 20 -19.20 11.84 -7.49
CA GLN A 20 -18.18 12.69 -8.11
C GLN A 20 -17.75 13.83 -7.19
N TRP A 21 -18.68 14.36 -6.39
CA TRP A 21 -18.40 15.37 -5.39
C TRP A 21 -17.47 14.83 -4.30
N GLU A 22 -17.80 13.69 -3.71
CA GLU A 22 -17.00 13.03 -2.66
C GLU A 22 -15.62 12.60 -3.20
N SER A 23 -15.50 12.22 -4.47
CA SER A 23 -14.23 11.78 -5.06
C SER A 23 -13.29 12.92 -5.45
N TRP A 24 -13.81 14.08 -5.88
CA TRP A 24 -13.00 15.11 -6.54
C TRP A 24 -13.14 16.51 -5.95
N PHE A 25 -14.27 16.82 -5.30
CA PHE A 25 -14.58 18.17 -4.81
C PHE A 25 -14.59 18.28 -3.28
N ILE A 26 -14.09 17.26 -2.56
CA ILE A 26 -14.14 17.21 -1.10
C ILE A 26 -13.38 18.37 -0.45
N ASP A 27 -12.24 18.78 -1.04
CA ASP A 27 -11.42 19.91 -0.61
C ASP A 27 -11.54 21.12 -1.56
N PHE A 28 -12.63 21.20 -2.34
CA PHE A 28 -12.84 22.28 -3.31
C PHE A 28 -13.56 23.46 -2.64
N THR A 29 -12.85 24.57 -2.48
CA THR A 29 -13.35 25.76 -1.79
C THR A 29 -13.22 27.01 -2.67
N VAL A 30 -13.95 28.08 -2.33
CA VAL A 30 -13.78 29.38 -2.99
C VAL A 30 -12.83 30.22 -2.17
N LYS A 31 -11.65 30.51 -2.72
CA LYS A 31 -10.61 31.31 -2.08
C LYS A 31 -10.96 32.79 -2.11
N SER A 32 -11.36 33.29 -3.29
CA SER A 32 -11.79 34.68 -3.45
C SER A 32 -12.67 34.84 -4.67
N VAL A 33 -13.51 35.88 -4.63
CA VAL A 33 -14.32 36.33 -5.77
C VAL A 33 -14.01 37.81 -5.98
N ILE A 34 -13.35 38.14 -7.10
CA ILE A 34 -12.97 39.50 -7.46
C ILE A 34 -13.76 39.86 -8.72
N GLU A 35 -14.75 40.74 -8.57
CA GLU A 35 -15.69 41.11 -9.64
C GLU A 35 -16.34 39.89 -10.31
N ASN A 36 -15.90 39.53 -11.52
CA ASN A 36 -16.38 38.40 -12.32
C ASN A 36 -15.36 37.25 -12.41
N HIS A 37 -14.28 37.30 -11.62
CA HIS A 37 -13.25 36.28 -11.57
C HIS A 37 -13.30 35.51 -10.24
N VAL A 38 -13.38 34.18 -10.31
CA VAL A 38 -13.42 33.30 -9.13
C VAL A 38 -12.14 32.49 -9.02
N ILE A 39 -11.50 32.58 -7.85
CA ILE A 39 -10.35 31.76 -7.51
C ILE A 39 -10.85 30.62 -6.62
N PHE A 40 -10.81 29.39 -7.13
CA PHE A 40 -11.10 28.20 -6.36
C PHE A 40 -9.82 27.60 -5.80
N GLU A 41 -9.87 26.98 -4.63
CA GLU A 41 -8.74 26.30 -4.02
C GLU A 41 -9.02 24.80 -3.88
N VAL A 42 -8.01 23.99 -4.21
CA VAL A 42 -8.04 22.53 -4.05
C VAL A 42 -6.83 22.03 -3.27
N GLY A 43 -7.01 20.91 -2.56
CA GLY A 43 -5.96 20.29 -1.76
C GLY A 43 -4.78 19.68 -2.56
N ASN A 44 -4.91 19.51 -3.88
CA ASN A 44 -3.86 18.86 -4.69
C ASN A 44 -3.85 19.31 -6.16
N MET A 45 -2.66 19.52 -6.73
CA MET A 45 -2.43 19.87 -8.14
C MET A 45 -2.95 18.81 -9.14
N PHE A 46 -2.95 17.52 -8.79
CA PHE A 46 -3.53 16.48 -9.64
C PHE A 46 -5.06 16.60 -9.76
N ILE A 47 -5.71 16.99 -8.65
CA ILE A 47 -7.16 17.23 -8.62
C ILE A 47 -7.49 18.48 -9.45
N LYS A 48 -6.68 19.54 -9.34
CA LYS A 48 -6.80 20.74 -10.20
C LYS A 48 -6.89 20.36 -11.68
N GLY A 49 -5.89 19.66 -12.22
CA GLY A 49 -5.84 19.33 -13.65
C GLY A 49 -6.98 18.41 -14.11
N TYR A 50 -7.50 17.56 -13.22
CA TYR A 50 -8.66 16.72 -13.51
C TYR A 50 -9.97 17.52 -13.53
N ILE A 51 -10.17 18.42 -12.55
CA ILE A 51 -11.34 19.29 -12.46
C ILE A 51 -11.42 20.23 -13.66
N GLU A 52 -10.30 20.88 -14.00
CA GLU A 52 -10.18 21.80 -15.15
C GLU A 52 -10.50 21.10 -16.48
N LYS A 53 -10.21 19.80 -16.62
CA LYS A 53 -10.52 19.07 -17.86
C LYS A 53 -11.95 18.54 -17.91
N LYS A 54 -12.41 17.95 -16.81
CA LYS A 54 -13.66 17.18 -16.80
C LYS A 54 -14.89 18.02 -16.43
N PHE A 55 -14.73 19.04 -15.60
CA PHE A 55 -15.84 19.79 -15.02
C PHE A 55 -15.88 21.26 -15.45
N ASP A 56 -14.97 21.72 -16.33
CA ASP A 56 -14.93 23.10 -16.82
C ASP A 56 -16.29 23.60 -17.35
N LYS A 57 -16.97 22.80 -18.18
CA LYS A 57 -18.28 23.17 -18.72
C LYS A 57 -19.33 23.41 -17.63
N ILE A 58 -19.31 22.61 -16.57
CA ILE A 58 -20.26 22.72 -15.45
C ILE A 58 -19.92 23.96 -14.60
N ILE A 59 -18.63 24.16 -14.30
CA ILE A 59 -18.13 25.31 -13.54
C ILE A 59 -18.49 26.61 -14.27
N ARG A 60 -18.16 26.74 -15.55
CA ARG A 60 -18.48 27.95 -16.34
C ARG A 60 -19.98 28.23 -16.39
N LYS A 61 -20.82 27.20 -16.48
CA LYS A 61 -22.28 27.37 -16.52
C LYS A 61 -22.80 27.91 -15.18
N VAL A 62 -22.30 27.42 -14.05
CA VAL A 62 -22.67 27.95 -12.73
C VAL A 62 -22.14 29.37 -12.54
N LEU A 63 -20.93 29.66 -12.97
CA LEU A 63 -20.35 31.01 -12.87
C LEU A 63 -21.09 32.02 -13.74
N TYR A 64 -21.51 31.64 -14.95
CA TYR A 64 -22.33 32.48 -15.81
C TYR A 64 -23.66 32.87 -15.15
N GLU A 65 -24.29 31.93 -14.44
CA GLU A 65 -25.57 32.13 -13.75
C GLU A 65 -25.45 33.03 -12.52
N VAL A 66 -24.32 32.97 -11.82
CA VAL A 66 -24.10 33.75 -10.58
C VAL A 66 -23.43 35.11 -10.84
N LEU A 67 -22.55 35.20 -11.85
CA LEU A 67 -21.68 36.36 -12.11
C LEU A 67 -21.85 36.97 -13.51
N GLY A 68 -22.60 36.32 -14.42
CA GLY A 68 -22.92 36.85 -15.75
C GLY A 68 -21.92 36.49 -16.87
N PRO A 69 -22.11 37.05 -18.08
CA PRO A 69 -21.47 36.59 -19.33
C PRO A 69 -19.95 36.70 -19.39
N ASN A 70 -19.32 37.51 -18.54
CA ASN A 70 -17.86 37.70 -18.51
C ASN A 70 -17.19 36.92 -17.36
N SER A 71 -17.87 35.92 -16.80
CA SER A 71 -17.34 35.16 -15.66
C SER A 71 -16.13 34.31 -16.06
N THR A 72 -15.05 34.43 -15.32
CA THR A 72 -13.84 33.60 -15.48
C THR A 72 -13.46 32.95 -14.16
N TYR A 73 -12.65 31.90 -14.21
CA TYR A 73 -12.13 31.28 -13.00
C TYR A 73 -10.73 30.76 -13.20
N GLU A 74 -10.05 30.60 -12.07
CA GLU A 74 -8.84 29.83 -11.95
C GLU A 74 -8.94 28.90 -10.74
N ILE A 75 -8.27 27.75 -10.83
CA ILE A 75 -8.14 26.83 -9.71
C ILE A 75 -6.69 26.93 -9.24
N VAL A 76 -6.49 27.31 -7.98
CA VAL A 76 -5.21 27.29 -7.31
C VAL A 76 -5.16 26.08 -6.37
N TYR A 77 -3.95 25.62 -6.08
CA TYR A 77 -3.76 24.63 -5.03
C TYR A 77 -3.26 25.34 -3.79
N ALA A 78 -3.73 24.92 -2.61
CA ALA A 78 -3.26 25.47 -1.35
C ALA A 78 -1.78 25.10 -1.17
N GLN A 79 -0.87 26.02 -1.48
CA GLN A 79 0.43 26.03 -0.84
C GLN A 79 0.17 26.43 0.61
N VAL A 80 0.62 25.63 1.57
CA VAL A 80 0.60 25.99 2.99
C VAL A 80 1.32 27.33 3.12
N GLN A 81 0.55 28.42 3.21
CA GLN A 81 1.05 29.70 3.63
C GLN A 81 1.30 29.55 5.13
N LYS A 82 2.59 29.51 5.51
CA LYS A 82 2.97 29.80 6.88
C LYS A 82 2.57 31.23 7.14
N ASP A 83 1.70 31.43 8.11
CA ASP A 83 1.36 32.75 8.64
C ASP A 83 2.63 33.56 8.89
N GLU A 84 2.58 34.79 8.40
CA GLU A 84 3.56 35.84 8.67
C GLU A 84 3.62 36.09 10.17
N VAL A 85 4.77 35.78 10.78
CA VAL A 85 5.16 36.39 12.06
C VAL A 85 6.33 37.32 11.77
N ALA A 86 5.97 38.60 11.78
CA ALA A 86 6.73 39.77 12.18
C ALA A 86 8.23 39.85 11.80
N ASN A 87 8.50 40.86 10.96
CA ASN A 87 9.70 41.69 10.92
C ASN A 87 10.74 41.40 12.00
N ASN A 88 11.89 40.88 11.58
CA ASN A 88 13.14 41.49 11.93
C ASN A 88 14.10 41.38 10.75
N ASP A 89 14.52 42.53 10.26
CA ASP A 89 15.66 42.70 9.39
C ASP A 89 16.86 41.95 9.97
N ASN A 90 17.36 40.98 9.20
CA ASN A 90 18.80 40.70 9.03
C ASN A 90 18.97 39.56 8.01
N GLY A 91 19.31 39.93 6.77
CA GLY A 91 20.01 39.09 5.80
C GLY A 91 19.46 37.69 5.54
N ALA A 92 18.25 37.56 4.99
CA ALA A 92 17.72 36.26 4.59
C ALA A 92 18.37 35.79 3.27
N LEU A 93 19.31 34.85 3.38
CA LEU A 93 19.70 33.95 2.29
C LEU A 93 18.43 33.46 1.58
N VAL A 94 18.26 33.81 0.30
CA VAL A 94 17.21 33.27 -0.57
C VAL A 94 17.38 31.75 -0.56
N ARG A 95 16.52 31.03 0.19
CA ARG A 95 16.49 29.56 0.15
C ARG A 95 16.16 29.16 -1.28
N LYS A 96 17.17 28.69 -2.02
CA LYS A 96 17.01 28.21 -3.39
C LYS A 96 15.92 27.12 -3.42
N ARG A 97 14.98 27.23 -4.35
CA ARG A 97 13.97 26.19 -4.57
C ARG A 97 14.65 24.99 -5.22
N PRO A 98 14.41 23.75 -4.74
CA PRO A 98 15.08 22.59 -5.28
C PRO A 98 14.81 22.37 -6.76
N VAL A 99 15.83 21.98 -7.53
CA VAL A 99 15.67 21.63 -8.95
C VAL A 99 15.02 20.24 -9.07
N LEU A 100 13.69 20.22 -8.90
CA LEU A 100 12.88 19.02 -9.07
C LEU A 100 12.67 18.71 -10.56
N ILE A 101 13.30 17.66 -11.06
CA ILE A 101 13.00 17.14 -12.41
C ILE A 101 11.65 16.40 -12.38
N THR A 102 11.33 15.82 -11.23
CA THR A 102 10.10 15.06 -10.96
C THR A 102 9.65 15.30 -9.53
N PRO A 103 8.34 15.38 -9.26
CA PRO A 103 7.83 15.61 -7.91
C PRO A 103 8.13 14.42 -7.00
N VAL A 104 8.61 14.70 -5.80
CA VAL A 104 8.73 13.74 -4.69
C VAL A 104 7.64 14.04 -3.66
N SER A 105 7.11 13.00 -3.03
CA SER A 105 6.14 13.15 -1.95
C SER A 105 6.86 13.58 -0.68
N SER A 106 6.52 14.75 -0.12
CA SER A 106 7.03 15.21 1.19
C SER A 106 6.66 14.29 2.35
N ARG A 107 5.71 13.36 2.14
CA ARG A 107 5.30 12.38 3.15
C ARG A 107 6.27 11.21 3.30
N TYR A 108 7.25 11.03 2.41
CA TYR A 108 8.19 9.91 2.51
C TYR A 108 9.55 10.44 2.94
N THR A 109 9.86 10.34 4.23
CA THR A 109 11.16 10.77 4.79
C THR A 109 11.83 9.59 5.48
N PHE A 110 13.12 9.71 5.79
CA PHE A 110 13.78 8.68 6.60
C PHE A 110 13.25 8.66 8.04
N SER A 111 12.78 9.80 8.55
CA SER A 111 12.30 9.94 9.93
C SER A 111 10.97 9.21 10.20
N ASN A 112 10.14 9.01 9.18
CA ASN A 112 8.89 8.26 9.30
C ASN A 112 8.97 6.85 8.69
N PHE A 113 10.17 6.39 8.34
CA PHE A 113 10.40 5.01 7.94
C PHE A 113 10.76 4.16 9.17
N VAL A 114 9.97 3.13 9.46
CA VAL A 114 10.25 2.20 10.57
C VAL A 114 11.36 1.25 10.16
N VAL A 115 12.51 1.36 10.84
CA VAL A 115 13.71 0.54 10.58
C VAL A 115 13.70 -0.69 11.47
N GLU A 116 13.75 -1.86 10.85
CA GLU A 116 13.79 -3.17 11.51
C GLU A 116 14.71 -4.11 10.71
N GLU A 117 15.05 -5.27 11.28
CA GLU A 117 16.02 -6.21 10.69
C GLU A 117 15.73 -6.53 9.20
N PHE A 118 14.46 -6.64 8.81
CA PHE A 118 14.05 -7.00 7.45
C PHE A 118 14.33 -5.93 6.38
N ASN A 119 14.52 -4.66 6.78
CA ASN A 119 14.73 -3.51 5.88
C ASN A 119 15.96 -2.67 6.23
N GLN A 120 16.65 -2.99 7.33
CA GLN A 120 17.76 -2.20 7.87
C GLN A 120 18.91 -2.03 6.87
N LEU A 121 19.24 -3.07 6.10
CA LEU A 121 20.31 -3.00 5.10
C LEU A 121 19.96 -2.00 3.98
N ALA A 122 18.74 -2.07 3.44
CA ALA A 122 18.29 -1.15 2.40
C ALA A 122 18.27 0.30 2.89
N TYR A 123 17.76 0.50 4.11
CA TYR A 123 17.74 1.81 4.77
C TYR A 123 19.15 2.37 4.93
N THR A 124 20.07 1.58 5.49
CA THR A 124 21.45 2.01 5.78
C THR A 124 22.19 2.39 4.50
N ILE A 125 22.09 1.57 3.45
CA ILE A 125 22.76 1.84 2.17
C ILE A 125 22.23 3.12 1.53
N LEU A 126 20.92 3.34 1.54
CA LEU A 126 20.36 4.58 1.02
C LEU A 126 20.75 5.78 1.86
N LEU A 127 20.73 5.68 3.18
CA LEU A 127 21.13 6.78 4.05
C LEU A 127 22.61 7.16 3.84
N GLU A 128 23.51 6.18 3.75
CA GLU A 128 24.93 6.43 3.48
C GLU A 128 25.16 7.00 2.07
N SER A 129 24.47 6.47 1.06
CA SER A 129 24.52 7.04 -0.29
C SER A 129 23.93 8.45 -0.37
N ALA A 130 22.97 8.79 0.50
CA ALA A 130 22.39 10.13 0.56
C ALA A 130 23.36 11.15 1.18
N LYS A 131 24.22 10.71 2.11
CA LYS A 131 25.32 11.51 2.66
C LYS A 131 26.47 11.68 1.66
N LYS A 132 26.75 10.64 0.88
CA LYS A 132 27.82 10.64 -0.13
C LYS A 132 27.42 9.84 -1.36
N LEU A 133 27.00 10.56 -2.40
CA LEU A 133 26.63 9.99 -3.69
C LEU A 133 27.80 9.23 -4.33
N GLY A 134 27.47 8.19 -5.10
CA GLY A 134 28.43 7.39 -5.84
C GLY A 134 29.16 6.35 -4.99
N THR A 135 29.01 6.37 -3.65
CA THR A 135 29.62 5.36 -2.75
C THR A 135 29.18 3.95 -3.11
N PHE A 136 27.88 3.77 -3.37
CA PHE A 136 27.30 2.53 -3.87
C PHE A 136 26.59 2.82 -5.19
N ASN A 137 27.11 2.34 -6.32
CA ASN A 137 26.53 2.63 -7.63
C ASN A 137 26.67 1.44 -8.59
N PRO A 138 25.59 1.00 -9.26
CA PRO A 138 24.19 1.30 -8.95
C PRO A 138 23.75 0.66 -7.62
N ILE A 139 22.60 1.12 -7.11
CA ILE A 139 21.87 0.44 -6.03
C ILE A 139 20.63 -0.21 -6.63
N PHE A 140 20.50 -1.52 -6.47
CA PHE A 140 19.32 -2.27 -6.90
C PHE A 140 18.57 -2.78 -5.67
N ILE A 141 17.35 -2.27 -5.44
CA ILE A 141 16.51 -2.64 -4.30
C ILE A 141 15.35 -3.49 -4.81
N TYR A 142 15.17 -4.68 -4.23
CA TYR A 142 14.03 -5.52 -4.58
C TYR A 142 13.31 -6.10 -3.37
N SER A 143 12.03 -6.39 -3.57
CA SER A 143 11.14 -7.03 -2.60
C SER A 143 9.78 -7.26 -3.21
N LYS A 144 8.90 -8.03 -2.57
CA LYS A 144 7.49 -8.08 -2.96
C LYS A 144 6.84 -6.69 -2.98
N ALA A 145 5.72 -6.57 -3.68
CA ALA A 145 4.95 -5.33 -3.73
C ALA A 145 4.54 -4.87 -2.31
N GLY A 146 4.59 -3.56 -2.05
CA GLY A 146 4.11 -3.01 -0.78
C GLY A 146 5.05 -3.15 0.42
N MET A 147 6.37 -3.32 0.20
CA MET A 147 7.37 -3.44 1.28
C MET A 147 8.17 -2.15 1.56
N GLY A 148 7.76 -1.01 1.02
CA GLY A 148 8.39 0.29 1.31
C GLY A 148 9.54 0.72 0.40
N LYS A 149 9.79 0.05 -0.74
CA LYS A 149 10.79 0.48 -1.75
C LYS A 149 10.61 1.94 -2.17
N THR A 150 9.39 2.28 -2.62
CA THR A 150 9.04 3.65 -3.05
C THR A 150 9.20 4.66 -1.92
N HIS A 151 8.87 4.29 -0.67
CA HIS A 151 9.09 5.17 0.49
C HIS A 151 10.58 5.45 0.65
N LEU A 152 11.41 4.40 0.71
CA LEU A 152 12.85 4.53 0.90
C LEU A 152 13.53 5.38 -0.16
N VAL A 153 13.24 5.18 -1.45
CA VAL A 153 13.88 5.96 -2.51
C VAL A 153 13.38 7.40 -2.60
N GLN A 154 12.12 7.66 -2.22
CA GLN A 154 11.64 9.03 -2.10
C GLN A 154 12.17 9.72 -0.83
N ALA A 155 12.37 8.99 0.26
CA ALA A 155 13.06 9.47 1.46
C ALA A 155 14.50 9.86 1.18
N PHE A 156 15.21 9.03 0.40
CA PHE A 156 16.52 9.37 -0.14
C PHE A 156 16.49 10.67 -0.95
N GLY A 157 15.52 10.84 -1.85
CA GLY A 157 15.36 12.06 -2.64
C GLY A 157 15.07 13.30 -1.79
N ASN A 158 14.13 13.20 -0.85
CA ASN A 158 13.80 14.30 0.07
C ASN A 158 15.01 14.70 0.90
N TYR A 159 15.75 13.74 1.47
CA TYR A 159 16.97 14.02 2.21
C TYR A 159 18.00 14.79 1.36
N LEU A 160 18.21 14.37 0.11
CA LEU A 160 19.13 15.07 -0.79
C LEU A 160 18.70 16.51 -1.05
N LEU A 161 17.42 16.73 -1.38
CA LEU A 161 16.89 18.05 -1.72
C LEU A 161 16.85 19.00 -0.51
N GLU A 162 16.73 18.46 0.70
CA GLU A 162 16.83 19.23 1.94
C GLU A 162 18.27 19.67 2.23
N ASN A 163 19.27 18.84 1.93
CA ASN A 163 20.68 19.13 2.21
C ASN A 163 21.39 19.88 1.07
N ASP A 164 20.98 19.65 -0.18
CA ASP A 164 21.49 20.31 -1.38
C ASP A 164 20.33 20.65 -2.32
N PRO A 165 19.78 21.88 -2.25
CA PRO A 165 18.69 22.30 -3.15
C PRO A 165 19.11 22.38 -4.63
N ASP A 166 20.40 22.50 -4.95
CA ASP A 166 20.86 22.58 -6.34
C ASP A 166 20.96 21.19 -7.00
N ILE A 167 20.84 20.11 -6.22
CA ILE A 167 20.94 18.75 -6.73
C ILE A 167 19.82 18.44 -7.73
N ARG A 168 20.21 17.86 -8.88
CA ARG A 168 19.26 17.52 -9.94
C ARG A 168 18.79 16.08 -9.77
N PHE A 169 17.77 15.91 -8.93
CA PHE A 169 17.17 14.62 -8.61
C PHE A 169 16.03 14.25 -9.57
N ALA A 170 16.10 13.06 -10.18
CA ALA A 170 15.06 12.49 -11.03
C ALA A 170 14.54 11.16 -10.46
N TYR A 171 13.25 11.11 -10.15
CA TYR A 171 12.50 9.93 -9.72
C TYR A 171 11.35 9.66 -10.70
N LEU A 172 11.31 8.44 -11.23
CA LEU A 172 10.31 8.07 -12.22
C LEU A 172 9.98 6.60 -12.11
N THR A 173 8.73 6.25 -12.39
CA THR A 173 8.37 4.85 -12.63
C THR A 173 8.87 4.43 -14.01
N SER A 174 9.11 3.14 -14.18
CA SER A 174 9.47 2.57 -15.48
C SER A 174 8.41 2.82 -16.55
N GLU A 175 7.14 2.86 -16.16
CA GLU A 175 6.04 3.24 -17.04
C GLU A 175 6.15 4.70 -17.49
N ALA A 176 6.46 5.63 -16.58
CA ALA A 176 6.67 7.03 -16.92
C ALA A 176 7.87 7.22 -17.87
N PHE A 177 8.98 6.51 -17.61
CA PHE A 177 10.14 6.49 -18.52
C PHE A 177 9.74 6.04 -19.93
N MET A 178 9.01 4.92 -20.02
CA MET A 178 8.54 4.37 -21.28
C MET A 178 7.61 5.33 -22.02
N ASN A 179 6.59 5.86 -21.34
CA ASN A 179 5.59 6.74 -21.94
C ASN A 179 6.23 8.04 -22.44
N GLU A 180 7.15 8.63 -21.67
CA GLU A 180 7.86 9.83 -22.09
C GLU A 180 8.78 9.56 -23.30
N LEU A 181 9.52 8.44 -23.29
CA LEU A 181 10.35 8.05 -24.41
C LEU A 181 9.53 7.85 -25.69
N ILE A 182 8.40 7.14 -25.61
CA ILE A 182 7.51 6.92 -26.76
C ILE A 182 6.95 8.25 -27.27
N ALA A 183 6.54 9.15 -26.39
CA ALA A 183 6.04 10.46 -26.78
C ALA A 183 7.11 11.28 -27.51
N LYS A 184 8.35 11.28 -27.02
CA LYS A 184 9.47 12.01 -27.63
C LYS A 184 9.94 11.40 -28.94
N LEU A 185 9.90 10.07 -29.07
CA LEU A 185 10.12 9.37 -30.35
C LEU A 185 9.09 9.78 -31.40
N LYS A 186 7.80 9.77 -31.03
CA LYS A 186 6.72 10.18 -31.94
C LYS A 186 6.83 11.66 -32.36
N ALA A 187 7.31 12.51 -31.46
CA ALA A 187 7.50 13.93 -31.71
C ALA A 187 8.85 14.27 -32.38
N GLY A 188 9.75 13.30 -32.61
CA GLY A 188 11.08 13.55 -33.17
C GLY A 188 12.01 14.36 -32.25
N THR A 189 11.78 14.35 -30.94
CA THR A 189 12.49 15.16 -29.92
C THR A 189 13.18 14.29 -28.85
N VAL A 190 13.73 13.13 -29.26
CA VAL A 190 14.39 12.18 -28.34
C VAL A 190 15.62 12.80 -27.68
N GLU A 191 16.28 13.74 -28.33
CA GLU A 191 17.44 14.46 -27.82
C GLU A 191 17.08 15.24 -26.54
N GLU A 192 15.88 15.79 -26.45
CA GLU A 192 15.39 16.46 -25.22
C GLU A 192 15.24 15.46 -24.06
N PHE A 193 14.76 14.25 -24.36
CA PHE A 193 14.66 13.17 -23.37
C PHE A 193 16.05 12.78 -22.85
N ARG A 194 17.01 12.61 -23.76
CA ARG A 194 18.40 12.29 -23.42
C ARG A 194 19.07 13.40 -22.64
N GLU A 195 18.86 14.66 -23.01
CA GLU A 195 19.37 15.81 -22.27
C GLU A 195 18.81 15.83 -20.85
N LYS A 196 17.49 15.66 -20.71
CA LYS A 196 16.79 15.63 -19.44
C LYS A 196 17.31 14.54 -18.51
N TYR A 197 17.49 13.31 -18.99
CA TYR A 197 17.83 12.16 -18.14
C TYR A 197 19.31 11.78 -18.10
N ARG A 198 20.18 12.36 -18.95
CA ARG A 198 21.62 12.07 -18.97
C ARG A 198 22.48 13.27 -18.57
N LYS A 199 22.18 14.47 -19.09
CA LYS A 199 23.00 15.68 -18.86
C LYS A 199 22.53 16.48 -17.65
N LYS A 200 21.22 16.53 -17.45
CA LYS A 200 20.55 17.35 -16.43
C LYS A 200 20.25 16.59 -15.14
N VAL A 201 20.89 15.45 -14.87
CA VAL A 201 20.65 14.62 -13.68
C VAL A 201 21.94 14.37 -12.92
N ASP A 202 21.86 14.47 -11.60
CA ASP A 202 22.91 14.01 -10.68
C ASP A 202 22.54 12.67 -10.04
N VAL A 203 21.25 12.42 -9.85
CA VAL A 203 20.72 11.16 -9.34
C VAL A 203 19.49 10.70 -10.12
N LEU A 204 19.53 9.47 -10.64
CA LEU A 204 18.42 8.83 -11.34
C LEU A 204 17.87 7.66 -10.52
N VAL A 205 16.58 7.73 -10.19
CA VAL A 205 15.83 6.63 -9.57
C VAL A 205 14.78 6.11 -10.53
N ILE A 206 14.84 4.82 -10.84
CA ILE A 206 13.83 4.14 -11.65
C ILE A 206 13.07 3.14 -10.76
N ASP A 207 11.79 3.42 -10.53
CA ASP A 207 10.90 2.56 -9.76
C ASP A 207 10.20 1.51 -10.63
N ASP A 208 9.85 0.39 -10.02
CA ASP A 208 9.15 -0.74 -10.64
C ASP A 208 9.71 -1.19 -12.00
N ILE A 209 11.01 -1.52 -12.06
CA ILE A 209 11.72 -1.91 -13.29
C ILE A 209 11.08 -3.07 -14.05
N GLN A 210 10.38 -3.96 -13.34
CA GLN A 210 9.69 -5.13 -13.92
C GLN A 210 8.71 -4.76 -15.05
N PHE A 211 8.17 -3.54 -15.09
CA PHE A 211 7.28 -3.10 -16.16
C PHE A 211 7.97 -2.96 -17.53
N LEU A 212 9.30 -2.95 -17.59
CA LEU A 212 10.03 -2.95 -18.86
C LEU A 212 10.22 -4.35 -19.44
N ALA A 213 9.72 -5.41 -18.80
CA ALA A 213 9.79 -6.78 -19.32
C ALA A 213 9.19 -6.85 -20.74
N GLY A 214 9.93 -7.46 -21.68
CA GLY A 214 9.55 -7.57 -23.08
C GLY A 214 9.59 -6.25 -23.89
N LYS A 215 9.83 -5.09 -23.25
CA LYS A 215 9.91 -3.77 -23.91
C LYS A 215 11.31 -3.50 -24.45
N LYS A 216 11.76 -4.32 -25.40
CA LYS A 216 13.16 -4.31 -25.90
C LYS A 216 13.68 -2.92 -26.26
N GLY A 217 12.93 -2.11 -27.02
CA GLY A 217 13.34 -0.76 -27.41
C GLY A 217 13.59 0.17 -26.21
N VAL A 218 12.72 0.11 -25.19
CA VAL A 218 12.87 0.92 -23.97
C VAL A 218 14.06 0.44 -23.14
N GLN A 219 14.28 -0.88 -23.06
CA GLN A 219 15.46 -1.44 -22.38
C GLN A 219 16.77 -1.01 -23.03
N ILE A 220 16.81 -0.85 -24.37
CA ILE A 220 17.99 -0.35 -25.08
C ILE A 220 18.29 1.10 -24.67
N GLU A 221 17.29 1.97 -24.70
CA GLU A 221 17.47 3.38 -24.33
C GLU A 221 17.82 3.52 -22.84
N LEU A 222 17.24 2.70 -21.97
CA LEU A 222 17.62 2.59 -20.57
C LEU A 222 19.08 2.18 -20.42
N PHE A 223 19.54 1.15 -21.15
CA PHE A 223 20.93 0.70 -21.11
C PHE A 223 21.90 1.83 -21.47
N HIS A 224 21.62 2.63 -22.50
CA HIS A 224 22.47 3.77 -22.87
C HIS A 224 22.42 4.90 -21.84
N THR A 225 21.25 5.19 -21.29
CA THR A 225 21.07 6.18 -20.22
C THR A 225 21.85 5.78 -18.97
N PHE A 226 21.72 4.52 -18.57
CA PHE A 226 22.45 3.93 -17.46
C PHE A 226 23.97 4.09 -17.66
N ASN A 227 24.50 3.69 -18.83
CA ASN A 227 25.92 3.80 -19.15
C ASN A 227 26.44 5.23 -18.98
N THR A 228 25.75 6.18 -19.61
CA THR A 228 26.15 7.58 -19.63
C THR A 228 26.22 8.15 -18.21
N LEU A 229 25.23 7.83 -17.37
CA LEU A 229 25.20 8.28 -15.98
C LEU A 229 26.27 7.61 -15.13
N TYR A 230 26.46 6.31 -15.30
CA TYR A 230 27.44 5.52 -14.55
C TYR A 230 28.87 6.01 -14.83
N GLU A 231 29.23 6.20 -16.10
CA GLU A 231 30.53 6.72 -16.52
C GLU A 231 30.78 8.16 -16.04
N ALA A 232 29.72 8.96 -15.93
CA ALA A 232 29.77 10.31 -15.38
C ALA A 232 29.74 10.36 -13.83
N GLY A 233 29.80 9.22 -13.15
CA GLY A 233 29.79 9.13 -11.69
C GLY A 233 28.46 9.56 -11.05
N LYS A 234 27.36 9.58 -11.81
CA LYS A 234 26.03 9.95 -11.32
C LYS A 234 25.40 8.78 -10.58
N GLN A 235 24.64 9.06 -9.52
CA GLN A 235 24.01 8.03 -8.70
C GLN A 235 22.83 7.39 -9.45
N ILE A 236 22.79 6.06 -9.48
CA ILE A 236 21.69 5.29 -10.08
C ILE A 236 21.07 4.39 -9.01
N ILE A 237 19.74 4.45 -8.89
CA ILE A 237 18.95 3.55 -8.03
C ILE A 237 17.86 2.91 -8.87
N VAL A 238 17.71 1.60 -8.76
CA VAL A 238 16.69 0.82 -9.46
C VAL A 238 15.88 0.04 -8.44
N CYS A 239 14.55 0.12 -8.50
CA CYS A 239 13.66 -0.68 -7.67
C CYS A 239 12.95 -1.75 -8.48
N SER A 240 12.73 -2.92 -7.87
CA SER A 240 12.03 -4.03 -8.50
C SER A 240 11.15 -4.82 -7.54
N ASP A 241 10.16 -5.52 -8.08
CA ASP A 241 9.40 -6.54 -7.34
C ASP A 241 10.16 -7.88 -7.18
N ARG A 242 11.29 -8.06 -7.88
CA ARG A 242 12.08 -9.29 -7.91
C ARG A 242 13.58 -9.03 -8.10
N SER A 243 14.41 -10.04 -7.87
CA SER A 243 15.86 -9.88 -8.04
C SER A 243 16.24 -9.71 -9.52
N PRO A 244 17.43 -9.16 -9.85
CA PRO A 244 17.87 -9.04 -11.25
C PRO A 244 17.86 -10.37 -12.01
N LYS A 245 18.15 -11.49 -11.34
CA LYS A 245 18.16 -12.83 -11.95
C LYS A 245 16.75 -13.33 -12.31
N GLU A 246 15.72 -12.83 -11.65
CA GLU A 246 14.32 -13.25 -11.83
C GLU A 246 13.55 -12.35 -12.81
N LEU A 247 14.19 -11.29 -13.32
CA LEU A 247 13.64 -10.41 -14.34
C LEU A 247 13.61 -11.13 -15.70
N LYS A 248 12.51 -11.84 -15.97
CA LYS A 248 12.24 -12.45 -17.27
C LYS A 248 12.05 -11.39 -18.36
N ASP A 249 12.39 -11.75 -19.59
CA ASP A 249 12.25 -10.90 -20.78
C ASP A 249 13.03 -9.57 -20.71
N PHE A 250 14.15 -9.59 -19.99
CA PHE A 250 15.17 -8.54 -19.98
C PHE A 250 16.40 -8.95 -20.79
N GLN A 251 17.05 -8.00 -21.44
CA GLN A 251 18.34 -8.23 -22.10
C GLN A 251 19.44 -8.46 -21.05
N ASP A 252 20.28 -9.49 -21.27
CA ASP A 252 21.35 -9.88 -20.36
C ASP A 252 22.29 -8.73 -20.00
N ARG A 253 22.59 -7.86 -20.96
CA ARG A 253 23.42 -6.67 -20.72
C ARG A 253 22.83 -5.70 -19.71
N VAL A 254 21.51 -5.58 -19.64
CA VAL A 254 20.83 -4.73 -18.66
C VAL A 254 20.88 -5.39 -17.28
N ILE A 255 20.63 -6.70 -17.22
CA ILE A 255 20.75 -7.49 -15.97
C ILE A 255 22.16 -7.40 -15.39
N SER A 256 23.19 -7.54 -16.24
CA SER A 256 24.58 -7.38 -15.84
C SER A 256 24.86 -6.01 -15.20
N ARG A 257 24.26 -4.92 -15.72
CA ARG A 257 24.38 -3.59 -15.10
C ARG A 257 23.70 -3.49 -13.76
N PHE A 258 22.55 -4.12 -13.58
CA PHE A 258 21.87 -4.15 -12.29
C PHE A 258 22.67 -4.92 -11.23
N GLN A 259 23.46 -5.92 -11.65
CA GLN A 259 24.23 -6.78 -10.76
C GLN A 259 25.63 -6.28 -10.41
N MET A 260 26.20 -5.33 -11.18
CA MET A 260 27.58 -4.89 -10.95
C MET A 260 27.76 -3.97 -9.73
N GLY A 261 26.66 -3.48 -9.15
CA GLY A 261 26.65 -2.65 -7.96
C GLY A 261 26.13 -3.39 -6.73
N VAL A 262 25.44 -2.67 -5.86
CA VAL A 262 24.86 -3.25 -4.64
C VAL A 262 23.44 -3.72 -4.90
N VAL A 263 23.20 -5.02 -4.68
CA VAL A 263 21.87 -5.63 -4.77
C VAL A 263 21.37 -5.92 -3.35
N VAL A 264 20.24 -5.32 -2.97
CA VAL A 264 19.65 -5.50 -1.63
C VAL A 264 18.20 -5.94 -1.73
N GLU A 265 17.88 -6.94 -0.92
CA GLU A 265 16.52 -7.40 -0.67
C GLU A 265 15.91 -6.73 0.55
N ILE A 266 14.66 -6.28 0.45
CA ILE A 266 13.80 -6.03 1.62
C ILE A 266 12.96 -7.28 1.86
N LYS A 267 13.16 -7.91 3.02
CA LYS A 267 12.50 -9.16 3.39
C LYS A 267 11.06 -8.93 3.87
N ASN A 268 10.33 -10.00 4.15
CA ASN A 268 9.01 -9.86 4.77
C ASN A 268 9.16 -9.38 6.23
N PRO A 269 8.32 -8.45 6.70
CA PRO A 269 8.30 -8.01 8.09
C PRO A 269 7.77 -9.12 9.01
N SER A 270 8.30 -9.17 10.24
CA SER A 270 7.74 -9.99 11.32
C SER A 270 6.43 -9.38 11.84
N VAL A 271 5.68 -10.11 12.67
CA VAL A 271 4.44 -9.58 13.28
C VAL A 271 4.76 -8.38 14.18
N GLU A 272 5.86 -8.43 14.91
CA GLU A 272 6.33 -7.36 15.79
C GLU A 272 6.68 -6.11 14.97
N ALA A 273 7.36 -6.30 13.83
CA ALA A 273 7.65 -5.21 12.90
C ALA A 273 6.36 -4.62 12.31
N MET A 274 5.39 -5.45 11.95
CA MET A 274 4.09 -5.00 11.45
C MET A 274 3.30 -4.21 12.48
N TYR A 275 3.35 -4.61 13.77
CA TYR A 275 2.75 -3.84 14.86
C TYR A 275 3.42 -2.46 14.99
N ARG A 276 4.75 -2.38 14.97
CA ARG A 276 5.48 -1.10 15.06
C ARG A 276 5.16 -0.18 13.88
N ILE A 277 5.08 -0.75 12.68
CA ILE A 277 4.66 -0.01 11.47
C ILE A 277 3.21 0.47 11.62
N ALA A 278 2.31 -0.38 12.10
CA ALA A 278 0.91 -0.04 12.31
C ALA A 278 0.76 1.12 13.30
N LYS A 279 1.46 1.02 14.44
CA LYS A 279 1.49 2.05 15.47
C LYS A 279 2.01 3.38 14.91
N LYS A 280 3.11 3.34 14.16
CA LYS A 280 3.69 4.53 13.52
C LYS A 280 2.71 5.20 12.55
N ILE A 281 1.97 4.42 11.76
CA ILE A 281 0.94 4.94 10.84
C ILE A 281 -0.16 5.65 11.64
N VAL A 282 -0.64 5.07 12.74
CA VAL A 282 -1.67 5.69 13.60
C VAL A 282 -1.18 6.98 14.22
N GLU A 283 0.07 7.01 14.70
CA GLU A 283 0.72 8.21 15.25
C GLU A 283 0.84 9.32 14.20
N ASP A 284 1.28 8.99 12.98
CA ASP A 284 1.44 9.94 11.88
C ASP A 284 0.09 10.53 11.43
N GLU A 285 -0.98 9.75 11.46
CA GLU A 285 -2.35 10.19 11.18
C GLU A 285 -3.05 10.86 12.38
N LYS A 286 -2.35 10.98 13.53
CA LYS A 286 -2.88 11.54 14.80
C LYS A 286 -4.19 10.90 15.24
N ALA A 287 -4.34 9.61 14.94
CA ALA A 287 -5.51 8.83 15.32
C ALA A 287 -5.25 8.09 16.64
N ASP A 288 -6.34 7.68 17.28
CA ASP A 288 -6.28 6.81 18.45
C ASP A 288 -6.87 5.45 18.06
N ILE A 289 -6.08 4.38 18.09
CA ILE A 289 -6.53 3.00 17.84
C ILE A 289 -5.91 2.14 18.94
N SER A 290 -6.71 1.29 19.58
CA SER A 290 -6.22 0.48 20.70
C SER A 290 -5.16 -0.52 20.26
N ASP A 291 -4.23 -0.83 21.17
CA ASP A 291 -3.16 -1.80 20.92
C ASP A 291 -3.70 -3.19 20.56
N ASP A 292 -4.85 -3.60 21.11
CA ASP A 292 -5.51 -4.87 20.77
C ASP A 292 -5.87 -4.95 19.28
N ILE A 293 -6.36 -3.84 18.71
CA ILE A 293 -6.69 -3.75 17.29
C ILE A 293 -5.41 -3.74 16.45
N LEU A 294 -4.37 -3.00 16.86
CA LEU A 294 -3.10 -2.99 16.14
C LEU A 294 -2.43 -4.37 16.13
N ASN A 295 -2.49 -5.09 17.26
CA ASN A 295 -2.01 -6.47 17.37
C ASN A 295 -2.81 -7.41 16.47
N TYR A 296 -4.14 -7.26 16.41
CA TYR A 296 -4.98 -8.02 15.50
C TYR A 296 -4.56 -7.77 14.05
N VAL A 297 -4.51 -6.50 13.63
CA VAL A 297 -4.14 -6.11 12.27
C VAL A 297 -2.72 -6.61 11.91
N ALA A 298 -1.74 -6.48 12.81
CA ALA A 298 -0.37 -6.94 12.56
C ALA A 298 -0.27 -8.45 12.33
N LYS A 299 -1.11 -9.25 12.99
CA LYS A 299 -1.15 -10.72 12.83
C LYS A 299 -1.79 -11.15 11.51
N HIS A 300 -2.73 -10.37 10.99
CA HIS A 300 -3.59 -10.74 9.86
C HIS A 300 -3.24 -10.04 8.53
N PHE A 301 -2.20 -9.20 8.46
CA PHE A 301 -1.78 -8.59 7.18
C PHE A 301 -0.34 -8.92 6.80
N LYS A 302 0.08 -10.16 7.09
CA LYS A 302 1.47 -10.59 6.92
C LYS A 302 1.93 -10.39 5.48
N GLY A 303 3.05 -9.68 5.31
CA GLY A 303 3.73 -9.59 4.02
C GLY A 303 3.26 -8.48 3.06
N SER A 304 2.44 -7.52 3.50
CA SER A 304 2.22 -6.30 2.71
C SER A 304 1.92 -5.09 3.60
N ILE A 305 2.90 -4.19 3.73
CA ILE A 305 2.75 -2.92 4.46
C ILE A 305 1.70 -2.04 3.78
N ARG A 306 1.52 -2.17 2.45
CA ARG A 306 0.47 -1.46 1.72
C ARG A 306 -0.93 -1.88 2.15
N ILE A 307 -1.18 -3.18 2.28
CA ILE A 307 -2.48 -3.71 2.73
C ILE A 307 -2.71 -3.33 4.19
N LEU A 308 -1.69 -3.49 5.04
CA LEU A 308 -1.70 -3.05 6.44
C LEU A 308 -2.11 -1.57 6.56
N LYS A 309 -1.46 -0.68 5.80
CA LYS A 309 -1.80 0.75 5.80
C LYS A 309 -3.24 0.98 5.37
N GLY A 310 -3.71 0.30 4.31
CA GLY A 310 -5.10 0.39 3.87
C GLY A 310 -6.10 -0.01 4.96
N ALA A 311 -5.83 -1.11 5.67
CA ALA A 311 -6.65 -1.58 6.79
C ALA A 311 -6.71 -0.54 7.92
N ILE A 312 -5.56 0.00 8.33
CA ILE A 312 -5.48 1.02 9.39
C ILE A 312 -6.25 2.28 9.00
N ILE A 313 -6.05 2.78 7.78
CA ILE A 313 -6.78 3.97 7.30
C ILE A 313 -8.30 3.72 7.29
N LYS A 314 -8.76 2.51 6.92
CA LYS A 314 -10.17 2.14 6.99
C LYS A 314 -10.71 2.16 8.42
N LEU A 315 -9.93 1.65 9.38
CA LEU A 315 -10.29 1.68 10.81
C LEU A 315 -10.32 3.10 11.37
N ILE A 316 -9.34 3.94 11.03
CA ILE A 316 -9.30 5.36 11.43
C ILE A 316 -10.53 6.10 10.87
N ALA A 317 -10.84 5.90 9.58
CA ALA A 317 -12.01 6.50 8.97
C ALA A 317 -13.30 6.06 9.68
N TYR A 318 -13.44 4.76 10.00
CA TYR A 318 -14.57 4.27 10.77
C TYR A 318 -14.65 4.92 12.15
N LYS A 319 -13.56 4.93 12.93
CA LYS A 319 -13.55 5.51 14.28
C LYS A 319 -13.81 7.02 14.27
N SER A 320 -13.45 7.72 13.20
CA SER A 320 -13.78 9.14 13.04
C SER A 320 -15.29 9.39 12.84
N MET A 321 -16.01 8.42 12.26
CA MET A 321 -17.46 8.47 12.06
C MET A 321 -18.24 7.91 13.26
N TYR A 322 -17.69 6.88 13.91
CA TYR A 322 -18.29 6.14 15.02
C TYR A 322 -17.31 6.12 16.19
N LYS A 323 -17.70 6.64 17.37
CA LYS A 323 -16.77 6.79 18.50
C LYS A 323 -16.22 5.47 19.05
N ASP A 324 -16.98 4.38 18.91
CA ASP A 324 -16.63 3.08 19.44
C ASP A 324 -16.04 2.19 18.35
N LEU A 325 -14.85 1.66 18.62
CA LEU A 325 -14.20 0.66 17.79
C LEU A 325 -13.53 -0.36 18.70
N ASP A 326 -14.10 -1.55 18.75
CA ASP A 326 -13.54 -2.72 19.41
C ASP A 326 -12.97 -3.73 18.39
N VAL A 327 -12.31 -4.77 18.89
CA VAL A 327 -11.70 -5.81 18.04
C VAL A 327 -12.76 -6.56 17.21
N ALA A 328 -13.97 -6.76 17.75
CA ALA A 328 -15.05 -7.45 17.05
C ALA A 328 -15.54 -6.66 15.83
N THR A 329 -15.72 -5.35 16.00
CA THR A 329 -16.10 -4.43 14.92
C THR A 329 -14.97 -4.29 13.90
N ALA A 330 -13.71 -4.20 14.36
CA ALA A 330 -12.55 -4.17 13.48
C ALA A 330 -12.48 -5.43 12.56
N ARG A 331 -12.77 -6.62 13.11
CA ARG A 331 -12.88 -7.87 12.32
C ARG A 331 -13.92 -7.78 11.22
N LEU A 332 -15.12 -7.26 11.55
CA LEU A 332 -16.20 -7.11 10.57
C LEU A 332 -15.83 -6.14 9.46
N ILE A 333 -15.21 -5.01 9.81
CA ILE A 333 -14.77 -3.98 8.84
C ILE A 333 -13.69 -4.52 7.91
N LEU A 334 -12.77 -5.33 8.44
CA LEU A 334 -11.59 -5.79 7.71
C LEU A 334 -11.79 -7.11 6.96
N LYS A 335 -13.00 -7.67 6.99
CA LYS A 335 -13.31 -8.94 6.33
C LYS A 335 -12.88 -8.99 4.86
N ASP A 336 -13.05 -7.88 4.12
CA ASP A 336 -12.68 -7.80 2.69
C ASP A 336 -11.16 -7.74 2.45
N PHE A 337 -10.36 -7.43 3.47
CA PHE A 337 -8.89 -7.32 3.36
C PHE A 337 -8.20 -8.65 3.63
N LEU A 338 -8.86 -9.57 4.32
CA LEU A 338 -8.35 -10.90 4.63
C LEU A 338 -8.52 -11.78 3.39
N THR A 339 -7.46 -12.42 2.94
CA THR A 339 -7.55 -13.38 1.84
C THR A 339 -8.27 -14.65 2.30
N GLU A 340 -8.87 -15.40 1.37
CA GLU A 340 -9.45 -16.73 1.67
C GLU A 340 -8.44 -17.69 2.36
N GLU A 341 -7.12 -17.44 2.21
CA GLU A 341 -6.05 -18.21 2.86
C GLU A 341 -5.93 -17.94 4.37
N GLU A 342 -6.30 -16.75 4.84
CA GLU A 342 -6.28 -16.41 6.28
C GLU A 342 -7.52 -16.93 7.00
N GLU A 343 -8.67 -16.96 6.33
CA GLU A 343 -9.83 -17.75 6.78
C GLU A 343 -9.46 -19.25 6.87
N ASN A 344 -8.65 -19.76 5.92
CA ASN A 344 -8.23 -21.16 5.91
C ASN A 344 -7.16 -21.52 6.98
N HIS A 345 -6.47 -20.55 7.58
CA HIS A 345 -5.43 -20.81 8.59
C HIS A 345 -6.03 -21.14 9.97
N GLU A 346 -7.07 -20.42 10.39
CA GLU A 346 -7.89 -20.81 11.56
C GLU A 346 -8.61 -22.14 11.32
N GLN A 347 -8.99 -22.43 10.06
CA GLN A 347 -9.71 -23.65 9.67
C GLN A 347 -8.80 -24.90 9.59
N ASN A 348 -7.52 -24.73 9.24
CA ASN A 348 -6.53 -25.82 9.21
C ASN A 348 -6.05 -26.23 10.61
N ASP A 349 -6.12 -25.34 11.58
CA ASP A 349 -5.73 -25.61 12.96
C ASP A 349 -6.71 -26.55 13.66
N ILE A 350 -8.01 -26.51 13.32
CA ILE A 350 -9.02 -27.41 13.89
C ILE A 350 -8.70 -28.88 13.62
N ILE A 351 -8.31 -29.21 12.38
CA ILE A 351 -7.97 -30.60 12.03
C ILE A 351 -6.76 -31.06 12.85
N SER A 352 -5.77 -30.19 13.03
CA SER A 352 -4.58 -30.47 13.84
C SER A 352 -4.90 -30.60 15.33
N ILE A 353 -5.79 -29.77 15.87
CA ILE A 353 -6.25 -29.79 17.27
C ILE A 353 -7.04 -31.07 17.55
N VAL A 354 -7.99 -31.41 16.68
CA VAL A 354 -8.77 -32.65 16.78
C VAL A 354 -7.84 -33.86 16.67
N ALA A 355 -6.90 -33.86 15.71
CA ALA A 355 -5.92 -34.95 15.60
C ALA A 355 -5.11 -35.13 16.89
N ARG A 356 -4.58 -34.04 17.44
CA ARG A 356 -3.79 -34.04 18.67
C ARG A 356 -4.59 -34.58 19.86
N TYR A 357 -5.84 -34.18 20.01
CA TYR A 357 -6.72 -34.66 21.08
C TYR A 357 -6.88 -36.19 21.04
N PHE A 358 -7.11 -36.74 19.85
CA PHE A 358 -7.26 -38.18 19.65
C PHE A 358 -5.93 -38.95 19.54
N LYS A 359 -4.79 -38.27 19.77
CA LYS A 359 -3.42 -38.80 19.59
C LYS A 359 -3.18 -39.38 18.19
N LEU A 360 -3.70 -38.70 17.17
CA LEU A 360 -3.57 -39.03 15.76
C LEU A 360 -2.71 -37.98 15.04
N SER A 361 -2.16 -38.37 13.89
CA SER A 361 -1.55 -37.40 12.96
C SER A 361 -2.60 -36.69 12.11
N LYS A 362 -2.28 -35.51 11.56
CA LYS A 362 -3.16 -34.82 10.61
C LYS A 362 -3.38 -35.71 9.38
N GLU A 363 -2.34 -36.40 8.95
CA GLU A 363 -2.34 -37.35 7.83
C GLU A 363 -3.31 -38.50 8.07
N ASP A 364 -3.48 -38.98 9.30
CA ASP A 364 -4.45 -40.03 9.63
C ASP A 364 -5.89 -39.59 9.38
N LEU A 365 -6.24 -38.33 9.73
CA LEU A 365 -7.56 -37.77 9.46
C LEU A 365 -7.81 -37.58 7.97
N LEU A 366 -6.77 -37.25 7.19
CA LEU A 366 -6.84 -37.12 5.73
C LEU A 366 -6.85 -38.48 5.00
N SER A 367 -6.28 -39.51 5.63
CA SER A 367 -6.14 -40.85 5.05
C SER A 367 -7.46 -41.57 4.83
N ASN A 368 -7.45 -42.66 4.05
CA ASN A 368 -8.61 -43.54 3.88
C ASN A 368 -8.79 -44.57 5.00
N LYS A 369 -8.02 -44.47 6.10
CA LYS A 369 -8.16 -45.36 7.25
C LYS A 369 -9.54 -45.21 7.90
N LYS A 370 -10.14 -46.34 8.25
CA LYS A 370 -11.51 -46.46 8.80
C LYS A 370 -11.54 -47.00 10.24
N SER A 371 -10.43 -46.92 10.99
CA SER A 371 -10.46 -47.31 12.39
C SER A 371 -11.47 -46.47 13.16
N LYS A 372 -12.15 -47.06 14.15
CA LYS A 372 -13.23 -46.41 14.91
C LYS A 372 -12.78 -45.05 15.44
N ASN A 373 -11.57 -44.98 16.01
CA ASN A 373 -11.00 -43.76 16.57
C ASN A 373 -10.80 -42.64 15.52
N ILE A 374 -10.23 -42.98 14.35
CA ILE A 374 -10.01 -42.03 13.26
C ILE A 374 -11.34 -41.53 12.69
N VAL A 375 -12.33 -42.40 12.57
CA VAL A 375 -13.67 -42.04 12.06
C VAL A 375 -14.37 -41.08 13.00
N VAL A 376 -14.32 -41.34 14.32
CA VAL A 376 -14.89 -40.45 15.35
C VAL A 376 -14.23 -39.06 15.28
N ALA A 377 -12.90 -39.01 15.31
CA ALA A 377 -12.14 -37.76 15.24
C ALA A 377 -12.44 -36.97 13.95
N ARG A 378 -12.51 -37.67 12.81
CA ARG A 378 -12.82 -37.04 11.52
C ARG A 378 -14.23 -36.48 11.46
N HIS A 379 -15.22 -37.22 11.97
CA HIS A 379 -16.61 -36.76 12.02
C HIS A 379 -16.76 -35.54 12.94
N LEU A 380 -16.07 -35.54 14.08
CA LEU A 380 -16.07 -34.40 14.99
C LEU A 380 -15.44 -33.15 14.35
N ALA A 381 -14.33 -33.32 13.61
CA ALA A 381 -13.74 -32.22 12.84
C ALA A 381 -14.71 -31.68 11.77
N MET A 382 -15.41 -32.55 11.03
CA MET A 382 -16.43 -32.14 10.05
C MET A 382 -17.57 -31.34 10.71
N TYR A 383 -18.05 -31.80 11.87
CA TYR A 383 -19.10 -31.14 12.63
C TYR A 383 -18.69 -29.74 13.09
N ILE A 384 -17.50 -29.59 13.68
CA ILE A 384 -16.97 -28.30 14.14
C ILE A 384 -16.81 -27.32 12.96
N LEU A 385 -16.19 -27.77 11.86
CA LEU A 385 -16.02 -26.96 10.64
C LEU A 385 -17.37 -26.51 10.06
N SER A 386 -18.40 -27.37 10.12
CA SER A 386 -19.73 -27.04 9.62
C SER A 386 -20.50 -26.09 10.53
N THR A 387 -20.42 -26.25 11.85
CA THR A 387 -21.28 -25.54 12.80
C THR A 387 -20.67 -24.24 13.32
N LYS A 388 -19.38 -24.24 13.64
CA LYS A 388 -18.68 -23.05 14.16
C LYS A 388 -18.16 -22.16 13.05
N PHE A 389 -17.65 -22.76 11.97
CA PHE A 389 -17.03 -22.03 10.85
C PHE A 389 -17.96 -21.90 9.64
N GLN A 390 -19.20 -22.41 9.75
CA GLN A 390 -20.24 -22.35 8.71
C GLN A 390 -19.74 -22.81 7.33
N MET A 391 -18.79 -23.74 7.30
CA MET A 391 -18.20 -24.21 6.04
C MET A 391 -19.18 -25.09 5.28
N SER A 392 -19.26 -24.91 3.97
CA SER A 392 -20.05 -25.81 3.14
C SER A 392 -19.47 -27.23 3.18
N SER A 393 -20.35 -28.22 3.14
CA SER A 393 -19.98 -29.64 3.05
C SER A 393 -19.04 -29.94 1.88
N ARG A 394 -19.11 -29.16 0.78
CA ARG A 394 -18.18 -29.27 -0.36
C ARG A 394 -16.78 -28.77 0.00
N LYS A 395 -16.67 -27.63 0.70
CA LYS A 395 -15.38 -27.09 1.16
C LYS A 395 -14.71 -28.03 2.18
N ILE A 396 -15.49 -28.57 3.12
CA ILE A 396 -15.01 -29.56 4.10
C ILE A 396 -14.53 -30.86 3.42
N ALA A 397 -15.25 -31.31 2.38
CA ALA A 397 -14.89 -32.50 1.60
C ALA A 397 -13.51 -32.35 0.93
N THR A 398 -13.26 -31.19 0.32
CA THR A 398 -11.95 -30.84 -0.26
C THR A 398 -10.86 -30.81 0.80
N LEU A 399 -11.12 -30.15 1.93
CA LEU A 399 -10.14 -29.98 3.02
C LEU A 399 -9.72 -31.31 3.65
N LEU A 400 -10.66 -32.24 3.86
CA LEU A 400 -10.40 -33.54 4.47
C LEU A 400 -10.08 -34.66 3.46
N LYS A 401 -10.02 -34.35 2.15
CA LYS A 401 -9.87 -35.33 1.07
C LYS A 401 -10.92 -36.46 1.16
N LYS A 402 -12.19 -36.09 1.33
CA LYS A 402 -13.34 -37.01 1.42
C LYS A 402 -14.42 -36.65 0.41
N SER A 403 -15.34 -37.59 0.17
CA SER A 403 -16.50 -37.33 -0.67
C SER A 403 -17.54 -36.49 0.07
N HIS A 404 -18.26 -35.64 -0.66
CA HIS A 404 -19.34 -34.81 -0.13
C HIS A 404 -20.38 -35.58 0.70
N PRO A 405 -20.86 -36.78 0.28
CA PRO A 405 -21.76 -37.59 1.10
C PRO A 405 -21.14 -38.07 2.41
N THR A 406 -19.83 -38.34 2.44
CA THR A 406 -19.12 -38.75 3.66
C THR A 406 -19.13 -37.63 4.70
N VAL A 407 -18.98 -36.38 4.26
CA VAL A 407 -19.03 -35.22 5.16
C VAL A 407 -20.43 -35.04 5.76
N LEU A 408 -21.47 -35.09 4.94
CA LEU A 408 -22.85 -34.98 5.41
C LEU A 408 -23.21 -36.08 6.42
N ASN A 409 -22.80 -37.32 6.13
CA ASN A 409 -23.01 -38.44 7.05
C ASN A 409 -22.21 -38.29 8.34
N GLY A 410 -20.98 -37.76 8.27
CA GLY A 410 -20.14 -37.51 9.44
C GLY A 410 -20.70 -36.44 10.37
N ILE A 411 -21.25 -35.36 9.80
CA ILE A 411 -21.92 -34.29 10.55
C ILE A 411 -23.14 -34.87 11.29
N LYS A 412 -24.06 -35.54 10.57
CA LYS A 412 -25.25 -36.17 11.15
C LYS A 412 -24.93 -37.22 12.21
N ALA A 413 -23.89 -38.02 11.97
CA ALA A 413 -23.44 -39.02 12.93
C ALA A 413 -22.89 -38.38 14.22
N THR A 414 -22.31 -37.18 14.13
CA THR A 414 -21.81 -36.44 15.29
C THR A 414 -22.97 -35.78 16.04
N GLU A 415 -23.94 -35.18 15.34
CA GLU A 415 -25.19 -34.64 15.92
C GLU A 415 -25.90 -35.68 16.76
N ASN A 416 -26.16 -36.87 16.18
CA ASN A 416 -26.81 -37.97 16.90
C ASN A 416 -25.98 -38.46 18.10
N ARG A 417 -24.64 -38.40 18.03
CA ARG A 417 -23.78 -38.79 19.16
C ARG A 417 -23.78 -37.75 20.26
N LEU A 418 -23.84 -36.46 19.93
CA LEU A 418 -23.90 -35.40 20.94
C LEU A 418 -25.16 -35.51 21.80
N GLU A 419 -26.27 -35.99 21.27
CA GLU A 419 -27.49 -36.25 22.04
C GLU A 419 -27.32 -37.41 23.03
N ASN A 420 -26.62 -38.47 22.62
CA ASN A 420 -26.63 -39.76 23.32
C ASN A 420 -25.34 -40.09 24.09
N ASP A 421 -24.25 -39.38 23.83
CA ASP A 421 -22.91 -39.66 24.37
C ASP A 421 -22.36 -38.43 25.14
N PRO A 422 -22.34 -38.48 26.49
CA PRO A 422 -21.83 -37.38 27.30
C PRO A 422 -20.30 -37.20 27.17
N GLU A 423 -19.55 -38.24 26.83
CA GLU A 423 -18.10 -38.11 26.62
C GLU A 423 -17.81 -37.28 25.37
N ILE A 424 -18.52 -37.50 24.28
CA ILE A 424 -18.36 -36.71 23.04
C ILE A 424 -18.72 -35.23 23.27
N ARG A 425 -19.71 -34.93 24.10
CA ARG A 425 -20.02 -33.55 24.51
C ARG A 425 -18.88 -32.91 25.28
N GLN A 426 -18.28 -33.64 26.22
CA GLN A 426 -17.14 -33.15 26.99
C GLN A 426 -15.90 -32.94 26.10
N ILE A 427 -15.64 -33.86 25.16
CA ILE A 427 -14.57 -33.74 24.17
C ILE A 427 -14.77 -32.51 23.30
N LEU A 428 -15.99 -32.31 22.78
CA LEU A 428 -16.32 -31.13 21.97
C LEU A 428 -16.07 -29.85 22.76
N LYS A 429 -16.54 -29.78 24.01
CA LYS A 429 -16.32 -28.63 24.89
C LYS A 429 -14.84 -28.36 25.13
N LEU A 430 -14.03 -29.38 25.40
CA LEU A 430 -12.59 -29.23 25.60
C LEU A 430 -11.86 -28.74 24.34
N ILE A 431 -12.28 -29.20 23.16
CA ILE A 431 -11.74 -28.73 21.89
C ILE A 431 -12.14 -27.27 21.63
N GLU A 432 -13.38 -26.90 21.93
CA GLU A 432 -13.87 -25.52 21.85
C GLU A 432 -13.17 -24.59 22.83
N ASP A 433 -12.95 -25.02 24.08
CA ASP A 433 -12.24 -24.26 25.10
C ASP A 433 -10.75 -24.09 24.73
N ASN A 434 -10.13 -25.11 24.12
CA ASN A 434 -8.75 -25.02 23.63
C ASN A 434 -8.64 -24.12 22.39
N LEU A 435 -9.64 -24.11 21.52
CA LEU A 435 -9.76 -23.11 20.46
C LEU A 435 -9.87 -21.70 21.05
N ALA A 436 -10.71 -21.49 22.05
CA ALA A 436 -10.85 -20.20 22.74
C ALA A 436 -9.58 -19.79 23.50
N GLN A 437 -8.86 -20.73 24.11
CA GLN A 437 -7.57 -20.49 24.77
C GLN A 437 -6.41 -20.33 23.79
N MET A 438 -6.43 -20.92 22.59
CA MET A 438 -5.45 -20.60 21.55
C MET A 438 -5.69 -19.20 21.00
N VAL A 439 -6.95 -18.80 20.87
CA VAL A 439 -7.33 -17.41 20.60
C VAL A 439 -6.90 -16.49 21.76
N GLY A 440 -7.03 -16.92 23.02
CA GLY A 440 -6.67 -16.17 24.23
C GLY A 440 -5.17 -16.13 24.59
N LYS A 441 -4.40 -17.21 24.38
CA LYS A 441 -2.94 -17.27 24.54
C LYS A 441 -2.19 -16.72 23.33
N ALA A 442 -2.85 -16.61 22.18
CA ALA A 442 -2.36 -15.75 21.12
C ALA A 442 -2.62 -14.26 21.43
N LEU A 443 -3.37 -13.92 22.48
CA LEU A 443 -3.63 -12.55 22.98
C LEU A 443 -2.82 -12.20 24.24
N SER A 444 -2.06 -13.14 24.82
CA SER A 444 -1.07 -12.92 25.89
C SER A 444 0.34 -13.11 25.34
#